data_AF-A0A5M8P1M4-F1
#
_entry.id   AF-A0A5M8P1M4-F1
#
_cell.length_a   1.000
_cell.length_b   1.000
_cell.length_c   1.000
_cell.angle_alpha   90.00
_cell.angle_beta   90.00
_cell.angle_gamma   90.00
#
_symmetry.space_group_name_H-M   'P 1'
#
loop_
_entity.id
_entity.type
_entity.pdbx_description
1 polymer ?
#
loop_
_entity_poly.entity_id
_entity_poly.type
_entity_poly.pdbx_seq_one_letter_code
_entity_poly.pdbx_strand_id
1 'polypeptide(L)'
;MWAISQQTAAELVYRRVNAALPLIGMQSYDKNNQVAVKKSDVGIAKNYLSEDEMKLLGLLVEQYLAFAETMAQQHTPMYMKNWIERLDVILQLNGRELLNHAGTISHEMALKKSEEEFAKYRLDKKVLEKTESLKEIEEDIKRLQNEKP
;
A
#
# COMPACT_ATOMS: atom_id res chain seq x y z
N MET A 1 -2.66 -10.31 4.28
CA MET A 1 -3.53 -9.73 3.23
C MET A 1 -4.87 -10.46 3.18
N TRP A 2 -4.91 -11.76 2.87
CA TRP A 2 -6.16 -12.51 2.79
C TRP A 2 -7.07 -12.39 4.01
N ALA A 3 -6.53 -12.65 5.22
CA ALA A 3 -7.27 -12.56 6.47
C ALA A 3 -7.88 -11.17 6.79
N ILE A 4 -7.58 -10.17 5.97
CA ILE A 4 -7.98 -8.77 6.17
C ILE A 4 -8.89 -8.32 5.03
N SER A 5 -8.45 -8.49 3.78
CA SER A 5 -9.14 -7.99 2.59
C SER A 5 -9.87 -9.06 1.79
N GLN A 6 -9.79 -10.34 2.19
CA GLN A 6 -10.30 -11.50 1.44
C GLN A 6 -9.79 -11.54 -0.02
N GLN A 7 -8.59 -11.00 -0.22
CA GLN A 7 -7.91 -10.94 -1.50
C GLN A 7 -6.45 -11.31 -1.29
N THR A 8 -5.87 -12.04 -2.25
CA THR A 8 -4.42 -12.23 -2.25
C THR A 8 -3.72 -10.89 -2.45
N ALA A 9 -2.41 -10.83 -2.13
CA ALA A 9 -1.65 -9.60 -2.32
C ALA A 9 -1.68 -9.12 -3.80
N ALA A 10 -1.61 -10.06 -4.74
CA ALA A 10 -1.68 -9.78 -6.18
C ALA A 10 -3.07 -9.26 -6.59
N GLU A 11 -4.14 -9.91 -6.11
CA GLU A 11 -5.52 -9.47 -6.36
C GLU A 11 -5.78 -8.07 -5.82
N LEU A 12 -5.27 -7.77 -4.63
CA LEU A 12 -5.46 -6.46 -4.00
C LEU A 12 -4.83 -5.33 -4.83
N VAL A 13 -3.57 -5.50 -5.22
CA VAL A 13 -2.87 -4.52 -6.09
C VAL A 13 -3.61 -4.39 -7.40
N TYR A 14 -3.88 -5.52 -8.07
CA TYR A 14 -4.53 -5.52 -9.38
C TYR A 14 -5.90 -4.84 -9.34
N ARG A 15 -6.70 -5.05 -8.28
CA ARG A 15 -8.05 -4.48 -8.19
C ARG A 15 -8.06 -3.02 -7.78
N ARG A 16 -7.12 -2.58 -6.93
CA ARG A 16 -7.15 -1.24 -6.31
C ARG A 16 -6.24 -0.20 -6.98
N VAL A 17 -5.25 -0.63 -7.77
CA VAL A 17 -4.40 0.30 -8.51
C VAL A 17 -5.19 1.07 -9.57
N ASN A 18 -5.14 2.40 -9.51
CA ASN A 18 -5.86 3.29 -10.43
C ASN A 18 -5.19 4.67 -10.51
N ALA A 19 -4.65 5.02 -11.69
CA ALA A 19 -3.96 6.27 -11.96
C ALA A 19 -4.83 7.53 -11.82
N ALA A 20 -6.15 7.40 -11.97
CA ALA A 20 -7.08 8.51 -11.84
C ALA A 20 -7.31 8.94 -10.39
N LEU A 21 -6.90 8.12 -9.41
CA LEU A 21 -7.03 8.43 -7.99
C LEU A 21 -5.76 9.12 -7.46
N PRO A 22 -5.88 9.96 -6.40
CA PRO A 22 -4.73 10.46 -5.67
C PRO A 22 -3.82 9.30 -5.24
N LEU A 23 -2.51 9.49 -5.38
CA LEU A 23 -1.49 8.47 -5.06
C LEU A 23 -1.75 7.11 -5.74
N ILE A 24 -2.38 7.09 -6.92
CA ILE A 24 -2.68 5.87 -7.70
C ILE A 24 -3.60 4.90 -6.93
N GLY A 25 -4.41 5.44 -6.01
CA GLY A 25 -5.34 4.65 -5.17
C GLY A 25 -4.73 4.10 -3.88
N MET A 26 -3.48 4.43 -3.56
CA MET A 26 -2.87 4.06 -2.27
C MET A 26 -3.50 4.88 -1.14
N GLN A 27 -3.91 4.20 -0.06
CA GLN A 27 -4.53 4.82 1.11
C GLN A 27 -3.62 4.76 2.34
N SER A 28 -2.84 3.69 2.45
CA SER A 28 -1.92 3.45 3.58
C SER A 28 -0.46 3.65 3.19
N TYR A 29 -0.21 4.58 2.27
CA TYR A 29 1.13 5.02 1.88
C TYR A 29 1.75 5.87 2.99
N ASP A 30 3.04 5.70 3.27
CA ASP A 30 3.75 6.49 4.27
C ASP A 30 3.83 7.96 3.83
N LYS A 31 3.01 8.80 4.49
CA LYS A 31 2.91 10.24 4.20
C LYS A 31 4.10 11.04 4.73
N ASN A 32 4.96 10.44 5.56
CA ASN A 32 6.10 11.14 6.16
C ASN A 32 7.20 11.45 5.14
N ASN A 33 7.19 10.77 4.01
CA ASN A 33 8.02 11.11 2.87
C ASN A 33 7.19 11.97 1.90
N GLN A 34 7.49 13.26 1.80
CA GLN A 34 7.11 14.15 0.68
C GLN A 34 7.67 13.66 -0.68
N VAL A 35 8.12 12.42 -0.76
CA VAL A 35 8.77 11.81 -1.89
C VAL A 35 7.69 11.41 -2.89
N ALA A 36 7.89 11.80 -4.15
CA ALA A 36 7.05 11.37 -5.24
C ALA A 36 6.85 9.85 -5.23
N VAL A 37 5.62 9.39 -5.50
CA VAL A 37 5.27 7.97 -5.62
C VAL A 37 6.32 7.25 -6.47
N LYS A 38 6.95 6.21 -5.91
CA LYS A 38 7.96 5.41 -6.61
C LYS A 38 7.31 4.20 -7.26
N LYS A 39 7.92 3.69 -8.33
CA LYS A 39 7.51 2.44 -8.98
C LYS A 39 7.50 1.25 -8.00
N SER A 40 8.43 1.24 -7.05
CA SER A 40 8.50 0.22 -5.99
C SER A 40 7.27 0.20 -5.09
N ASP A 41 6.61 1.34 -4.90
CA ASP A 41 5.52 1.49 -3.93
C ASP A 41 4.19 0.99 -4.49
N VAL A 42 4.05 1.05 -5.82
CA VAL A 42 2.83 0.70 -6.56
C VAL A 42 2.59 -0.81 -6.62
N GLY A 43 3.65 -1.62 -6.48
CA GLY A 43 3.53 -3.08 -6.37
C GLY A 43 3.23 -3.59 -4.95
N ILE A 44 3.21 -2.71 -3.93
CA ILE A 44 3.08 -3.11 -2.53
C ILE A 44 1.61 -3.15 -2.13
N ALA A 45 1.08 -4.36 -1.93
CA ALA A 45 -0.32 -4.57 -1.58
C ALA A 45 -0.75 -3.86 -0.29
N LYS A 46 0.13 -3.77 0.72
CA LYS A 46 -0.14 -3.05 1.99
C LYS A 46 -0.59 -1.60 1.76
N ASN A 47 0.00 -0.92 0.76
CA ASN A 47 -0.28 0.50 0.49
C ASN A 47 -1.73 0.74 0.02
N TYR A 48 -2.39 -0.32 -0.48
CA TYR A 48 -3.77 -0.28 -0.95
C TYR A 48 -4.80 -0.68 0.11
N LEU A 49 -4.38 -1.02 1.34
CA LEU A 49 -5.33 -1.28 2.43
C LEU A 49 -6.00 0.02 2.88
N SER A 50 -7.29 -0.06 3.20
CA SER A 50 -8.00 1.04 3.85
C SER A 50 -7.49 1.24 5.28
N GLU A 51 -7.89 2.35 5.90
CA GLU A 51 -7.52 2.64 7.29
C GLU A 51 -7.98 1.54 8.26
N ASP A 52 -9.22 1.07 8.11
CA ASP A 52 -9.77 -0.03 8.93
C ASP A 52 -9.01 -1.35 8.71
N GLU A 53 -8.68 -1.67 7.45
CA GLU A 53 -7.91 -2.86 7.12
C GLU A 53 -6.46 -2.77 7.65
N MET A 54 -5.86 -1.58 7.60
CA MET A 54 -4.52 -1.33 8.15
C MET A 54 -4.50 -1.44 9.66
N LYS A 55 -5.54 -0.92 10.33
CA LYS A 55 -5.72 -1.04 11.78
C LYS A 55 -5.89 -2.50 12.17
N LEU A 56 -6.72 -3.25 11.44
CA LEU A 56 -6.88 -4.68 11.67
C LEU A 56 -5.58 -5.46 11.45
N LEU A 57 -4.81 -5.13 10.40
CA LEU A 57 -3.47 -5.70 10.18
C LEU A 57 -2.59 -5.49 11.41
N GLY A 58 -2.56 -4.26 11.92
CA GLY A 58 -1.78 -3.89 13.10
C GLY A 58 -2.14 -4.72 14.32
N LEU A 59 -3.44 -4.83 14.65
CA LEU A 59 -3.91 -5.59 15.81
C LEU A 59 -3.53 -7.08 15.72
N LEU A 60 -3.64 -7.70 14.53
CA LEU A 60 -3.25 -9.10 14.33
C LEU A 60 -1.73 -9.29 14.49
N VAL A 61 -0.93 -8.35 13.98
CA VAL A 61 0.53 -8.38 14.12
C VAL A 61 0.93 -8.21 15.59
N GLU A 62 0.35 -7.24 16.30
CA GLU A 62 0.60 -7.01 17.72
C GLU A 62 0.26 -8.24 18.57
N GLN A 63 -0.91 -8.84 18.33
CA GLN A 63 -1.31 -10.07 19.02
C GLN A 63 -0.33 -11.23 18.76
N TYR A 64 0.11 -11.39 17.51
CA TYR A 64 1.07 -12.43 17.15
C TYR A 64 2.44 -12.21 17.80
N LEU A 65 2.90 -10.96 17.87
CA LEU A 65 4.15 -10.59 18.55
C LEU A 65 4.06 -10.81 20.06
N ALA A 66 2.96 -10.44 20.71
CA ALA A 66 2.74 -10.70 22.13
C ALA A 66 2.73 -12.21 22.45
N PHE A 67 2.14 -13.02 21.56
CA PHE A 67 2.22 -14.47 21.65
C PHE A 67 3.67 -14.96 21.52
N ALA A 68 4.40 -14.50 20.51
CA ALA A 68 5.80 -14.88 20.31
C ALA A 68 6.69 -14.49 21.49
N GLU A 69 6.47 -13.31 22.08
CA GLU A 69 7.15 -12.85 23.28
C GLU A 69 6.88 -13.78 24.47
N THR A 70 5.64 -14.20 24.67
CA THR A 70 5.29 -15.16 25.74
C THR A 70 6.05 -16.48 25.58
N MET A 71 6.11 -17.01 24.36
CA MET A 71 6.85 -18.25 24.07
C MET A 71 8.36 -18.09 24.33
N ALA A 72 8.91 -16.92 23.98
CA ALA A 72 10.31 -16.59 24.23
C ALA A 72 10.60 -16.46 25.73
N GLN A 73 9.75 -15.76 26.49
CA GLN A 73 9.88 -15.62 27.95
C GLN A 73 9.80 -16.98 28.67
N GLN A 74 8.99 -17.90 28.16
CA GLN A 74 8.88 -19.26 28.70
C GLN A 74 10.00 -20.19 28.24
N HIS A 75 10.97 -19.70 27.45
CA HIS A 75 12.03 -20.50 26.84
C HIS A 75 11.49 -21.73 26.07
N THR A 76 10.32 -21.60 25.47
CA THR A 76 9.73 -22.70 24.71
C THR A 76 10.38 -22.76 23.32
N PRO A 77 11.05 -23.88 22.96
CA PRO A 77 11.65 -24.01 21.64
C PRO A 77 10.57 -24.06 20.56
N MET A 78 10.71 -23.21 19.55
CA MET A 78 9.75 -23.08 18.45
C MET A 78 10.48 -23.17 17.11
N TYR A 79 9.99 -24.03 16.22
CA TYR A 79 10.46 -24.14 14.84
C TYR A 79 9.54 -23.38 13.89
N MET A 80 10.02 -23.07 12.67
CA MET A 80 9.23 -22.36 11.65
C MET A 80 7.85 -22.97 11.40
N LYS A 81 7.75 -24.31 11.41
CA LYS A 81 6.46 -25.01 11.29
C LYS A 81 5.49 -24.66 12.43
N ASN A 82 5.98 -24.59 13.66
CA ASN A 82 5.15 -24.25 14.82
C ASN A 82 4.67 -22.80 14.74
N TRP A 83 5.50 -21.88 14.27
CA TRP A 83 5.11 -20.49 14.07
C TRP A 83 3.97 -20.34 13.06
N ILE A 84 4.03 -21.07 11.94
CA ILE A 84 2.97 -21.10 10.94
C ILE A 84 1.66 -21.64 11.55
N GLU A 85 1.72 -22.80 12.23
CA GLU A 85 0.54 -23.40 12.87
C GLU A 85 -0.09 -22.48 13.92
N ARG A 86 0.72 -21.76 14.70
CA ARG A 86 0.22 -20.81 15.70
C ARG A 86 -0.39 -19.56 15.08
N LEU A 87 0.18 -19.07 13.98
CA LEU A 87 -0.41 -17.98 13.21
C LEU A 87 -1.80 -18.36 12.70
N ASP A 88 -1.94 -19.56 12.12
CA ASP A 88 -3.21 -20.06 11.61
C ASP A 88 -4.29 -20.12 12.71
N VAL A 89 -3.92 -20.63 13.89
CA VAL A 89 -4.82 -20.66 15.07
C VAL A 89 -5.22 -19.25 15.51
N ILE A 90 -4.27 -18.32 15.60
CA ILE A 90 -4.57 -16.93 16.00
C ILE A 90 -5.54 -16.28 15.00
N LEU A 91 -5.33 -16.48 13.69
CA LEU A 91 -6.22 -15.96 12.67
C LEU A 91 -7.64 -16.55 12.80
N GLN A 92 -7.76 -17.87 13.00
CA GLN A 92 -9.04 -18.55 13.18
C GLN A 92 -9.78 -18.09 14.45
N LEU A 93 -9.05 -17.91 15.57
CA LEU A 93 -9.63 -17.39 16.82
C LEU A 93 -10.21 -15.98 16.67
N ASN A 94 -9.65 -15.18 15.76
CA ASN A 94 -10.19 -13.86 15.39
C ASN A 94 -11.30 -13.93 14.33
N GLY A 95 -11.81 -15.13 14.01
CA GLY A 95 -12.85 -15.34 13.00
C GLY A 95 -12.38 -15.05 11.58
N ARG A 96 -11.08 -15.18 11.30
CA ARG A 96 -10.51 -14.93 9.97
C ARG A 96 -10.29 -16.21 9.21
N GLU A 97 -10.55 -16.15 7.91
CA GLU A 97 -10.34 -17.27 7.00
C GLU A 97 -8.86 -17.41 6.63
N LEU A 98 -8.42 -18.65 6.45
CA LEU A 98 -7.08 -18.98 5.97
C LEU A 98 -7.06 -19.04 4.45
N LEU A 99 -5.95 -18.60 3.87
CA LEU A 99 -5.74 -18.68 2.43
C LEU A 99 -5.34 -20.11 2.05
N ASN A 100 -6.27 -20.85 1.46
CA ASN A 100 -6.04 -22.24 1.04
C ASN A 100 -5.89 -22.41 -0.48
N HIS A 101 -5.80 -21.30 -1.23
CA HIS A 101 -5.69 -21.32 -2.69
C HIS A 101 -4.77 -20.19 -3.20
N ALA A 102 -4.31 -20.29 -4.44
CA ALA A 102 -3.44 -19.27 -5.05
C ALA A 102 -4.18 -17.98 -5.46
N GLY A 103 -5.52 -18.00 -5.51
CA GLY A 103 -6.34 -16.90 -6.02
C GLY A 103 -6.46 -16.95 -7.55
N THR A 104 -7.00 -15.88 -8.13
CA THR A 104 -7.30 -15.78 -9.57
C THR A 104 -6.32 -14.92 -10.35
N ILE A 105 -5.61 -14.03 -9.67
CA ILE A 105 -4.67 -13.09 -10.29
C ILE A 105 -3.24 -13.47 -9.92
N SER A 106 -2.40 -13.62 -10.94
CA SER A 106 -0.97 -13.89 -10.74
C SER A 106 -0.22 -12.63 -10.30
N HIS A 107 0.93 -12.84 -9.67
CA HIS A 107 1.82 -11.74 -9.29
C HIS A 107 2.27 -10.92 -10.50
N GLU A 108 2.57 -11.58 -11.63
CA GLU A 108 2.98 -10.92 -12.87
C GLU A 108 1.87 -10.03 -13.45
N MET A 109 0.62 -10.51 -13.44
CA MET A 109 -0.54 -9.71 -13.88
C MET A 109 -0.72 -8.46 -13.02
N ALA A 110 -0.58 -8.61 -11.69
CA ALA A 110 -0.66 -7.50 -10.76
C ALA A 110 0.45 -6.47 -11.01
N LEU A 111 1.69 -6.93 -11.16
CA LEU A 111 2.83 -6.07 -11.48
C LEU A 111 2.60 -5.32 -12.79
N LYS A 112 2.30 -6.03 -13.89
CA LYS A 112 2.09 -5.43 -15.20
C LYS A 112 1.04 -4.31 -15.17
N LYS A 113 -0.13 -4.59 -14.57
CA LYS A 113 -1.18 -3.56 -14.43
C LYS A 113 -0.70 -2.38 -13.59
N SER A 114 -0.03 -2.64 -12.48
CA SER A 114 0.46 -1.60 -11.58
C SER A 114 1.49 -0.68 -12.25
N GLU A 115 2.34 -1.23 -13.12
CA GLU A 115 3.30 -0.48 -13.91
C GLU A 115 2.65 0.38 -15.00
N GLU A 116 1.63 -0.15 -15.66
CA GLU A 116 0.83 0.57 -16.66
C GLU A 116 0.12 1.77 -16.03
N GLU A 117 -0.51 1.58 -14.87
CA GLU A 117 -1.16 2.67 -14.13
C GLU A 117 -0.14 3.69 -13.59
N PHE A 118 1.03 3.24 -13.13
CA PHE A 118 2.10 4.16 -12.72
C PHE A 118 2.60 5.02 -13.89
N ALA A 119 2.73 4.46 -15.09
CA ALA A 119 3.13 5.21 -16.27
C ALA A 119 2.12 6.30 -16.63
N LYS A 120 0.81 5.99 -16.57
CA LYS A 120 -0.27 6.97 -16.77
C LYS A 120 -0.20 8.10 -15.75
N TYR A 121 -0.11 7.75 -14.45
CA TYR A 121 -0.01 8.73 -13.37
C TYR A 121 1.20 9.66 -13.53
N ARG A 122 2.35 9.13 -13.96
CA ARG A 122 3.56 9.91 -14.23
C ARG A 122 3.38 10.92 -15.36
N LEU A 123 2.68 10.54 -16.43
CA LEU A 123 2.37 11.45 -17.54
C LEU A 123 1.44 12.57 -17.06
N ASP A 124 0.37 12.24 -16.35
CA ASP A 124 -0.60 13.22 -15.85
C ASP A 124 0.05 14.19 -14.85
N LYS A 125 0.89 13.68 -13.94
CA LYS A 125 1.68 14.50 -13.01
C LYS A 125 2.60 15.49 -13.74
N LYS A 126 3.30 15.05 -14.79
CA LYS A 126 4.20 15.91 -15.55
C LYS A 126 3.45 17.01 -16.29
N VAL A 127 2.25 16.73 -16.82
CA VAL A 127 1.40 17.73 -17.45
C VAL A 127 0.95 18.75 -16.41
N LEU A 128 0.49 18.30 -15.24
CA LEU A 128 0.06 19.17 -14.15
C LEU A 128 1.20 20.10 -13.68
N GLU A 129 2.38 19.54 -13.38
CA GLU A 129 3.57 20.30 -12.97
C GLU A 129 3.96 21.35 -14.01
N LYS A 130 3.89 21.01 -15.30
CA LYS A 130 4.15 21.97 -16.38
C LYS A 130 3.11 23.10 -16.40
N THR A 131 1.84 22.79 -16.22
CA THR A 131 0.78 23.81 -16.18
C THR A 131 0.86 24.71 -14.95
N GLU A 132 1.24 24.17 -13.79
CA GLU A 132 1.44 24.93 -12.56
C GLU A 132 2.65 25.86 -12.69
N SER A 133 3.78 25.36 -13.18
CA SER A 133 4.97 26.17 -13.44
C SER A 133 4.72 27.32 -14.43
N LEU A 134 3.93 27.09 -15.48
CA LEU A 134 3.55 28.15 -16.42
C LEU A 134 2.69 29.24 -15.76
N LYS A 135 1.73 28.85 -14.90
CA LYS A 135 0.88 29.80 -14.17
C LYS A 135 1.70 30.65 -13.20
N GLU A 136 2.65 30.04 -12.48
CA GLU A 136 3.56 30.78 -11.59
C GLU A 136 4.35 31.84 -12.36
N ILE A 137 4.91 31.48 -13.52
CA ILE A 137 5.63 32.42 -14.38
C ILE A 137 4.71 33.56 -14.85
N GLU A 138 3.46 33.26 -15.25
CA GLU A 138 2.49 34.28 -15.65
C GLU A 138 2.14 35.24 -14.52
N GLU A 139 1.98 34.72 -13.29
CA GLU A 139 1.72 35.54 -12.10
C GLU A 139 2.92 36.44 -11.77
N ASP A 140 4.14 35.92 -11.83
CA ASP A 140 5.36 36.69 -11.60
C ASP A 140 5.55 37.80 -12.64
N ILE A 141 5.26 37.51 -13.92
CA ILE A 141 5.28 38.53 -14.98
C ILE A 141 4.25 39.65 -14.69
N LYS A 142 3.04 39.30 -14.25
CA LYS A 142 2.02 40.30 -13.89
C LYS A 142 2.44 41.16 -12.70
N ARG A 143 3.05 40.56 -11.67
CA ARG A 143 3.57 41.30 -10.51
C ARG A 143 4.65 42.30 -10.93
N LEU A 144 5.62 41.86 -11.73
CA LEU A 144 6.69 42.73 -12.27
C LEU A 144 6.17 43.86 -13.17
N GLN A 145 5.07 43.64 -13.90
CA GLN A 145 4.44 44.69 -14.71
C GLN A 145 3.72 45.74 -13.86
N ASN A 146 3.12 45.34 -12.73
CA ASN A 146 2.44 46.24 -11.80
C ASN A 146 3.39 46.99 -10.86
N GLU A 147 4.64 46.52 -10.70
CA GLU A 147 5.69 47.18 -9.91
C GLU A 147 6.54 48.20 -10.72
N LYS A 148 6.17 48.48 -11.97
CA LYS A 148 6.83 49.58 -12.72
C LYS A 148 6.44 50.94 -12.11
N PRO A 149 7.42 51.83 -11.84
CA PRO A 149 7.20 53.15 -11.24
C PRO A 149 6.42 54.11 -12.17
#